data_AF-A0A4Y1ZR69-F1
#
_entry.id   AF-A0A4Y1ZR69-F1
#
_cell.length_a   1.000
_cell.length_b   1.000
_cell.length_c   1.000
_cell.angle_alpha   90.00
_cell.angle_beta   90.00
_cell.angle_gamma   90.00
#
_symmetry.space_group_name_H-M   'P 1'
#
loop_
_entity.id
_entity.type
_entity.pdbx_description
1 polymer ?
#
loop_
_entity_poly.entity_id
_entity_poly.type
_entity_poly.pdbx_seq_one_letter_code
_entity_poly.pdbx_strand_id
1 'polypeptide(L)'
;MFERLRQCLCETGSFVTGMHDTGRSRSVRKPQVVEDILQGVGDRPDISTREVSRAVNGPHSIVWRVLRHEGLHPYHVHKSASLDTSRLCATCRVCTLVFATARSAA
;
A
#
# COMPACT_ATOMS: atom_id res chain seq x y z
N MET A 1 23.62 -2.39 -25.59
CA MET A 1 22.57 -1.51 -25.02
C MET A 1 22.46 -0.20 -25.79
N PHE A 2 23.54 0.55 -25.99
CA PHE A 2 23.56 1.82 -26.73
C PHE A 2 23.18 1.72 -28.23
N GLU A 3 23.49 0.62 -28.90
CA GLU A 3 23.11 0.39 -30.30
C GLU A 3 21.61 0.42 -30.51
N ARG A 4 20.84 -0.17 -29.59
CA ARG A 4 19.36 -0.16 -29.65
C ARG A 4 18.79 1.23 -29.45
N LEU A 5 19.37 2.02 -28.54
CA LEU A 5 18.96 3.41 -28.31
C LEU A 5 19.22 4.27 -29.56
N ARG A 6 20.38 4.10 -30.19
CA ARG A 6 20.71 4.76 -31.45
C ARG A 6 19.76 4.35 -32.56
N GLN A 7 19.44 3.06 -32.67
CA GLN A 7 18.49 2.55 -33.67
C GLN A 7 17.09 3.15 -33.45
N CYS A 8 16.57 3.15 -32.22
CA CYS A 8 15.26 3.72 -31.91
C CYS A 8 15.18 5.23 -32.19
N LEU A 9 16.27 5.97 -31.96
CA LEU A 9 16.36 7.38 -32.36
C LEU A 9 16.32 7.56 -33.88
N CYS A 10 17.04 6.73 -34.62
CA CYS A 10 17.08 6.82 -36.08
C CYS A 10 15.76 6.38 -36.73
N GLU A 11 15.09 5.37 -36.19
CA GLU A 11 13.87 4.80 -36.78
C GLU A 11 12.59 5.49 -36.31
N THR A 12 12.48 5.82 -35.02
CA THR A 12 11.23 6.28 -34.39
C THR A 12 11.37 7.68 -33.79
N GLY A 13 12.59 8.23 -33.70
CA GLY A 13 12.84 9.54 -33.08
C GLY A 13 12.57 9.57 -31.57
N SER A 14 12.44 8.41 -30.93
CA SER A 14 11.99 8.30 -29.54
C SER A 14 12.78 7.23 -28.80
N PHE A 15 13.06 7.51 -27.52
CA PHE A 15 13.64 6.54 -26.59
C PHE A 15 12.59 5.70 -25.85
N VAL A 16 11.29 5.94 -26.12
CA VAL A 16 10.23 5.19 -25.47
C VAL A 16 10.29 3.74 -25.95
N THR A 17 10.80 2.86 -25.08
CA THR A 17 10.60 1.42 -25.21
C THR A 17 9.11 1.16 -25.28
N GLY A 18 8.62 0.58 -26.39
CA GLY A 18 7.21 0.27 -26.58
C GLY A 18 6.64 -0.38 -25.32
N MET A 19 5.58 0.22 -24.77
CA MET A 19 4.90 -0.18 -23.54
C MET A 19 4.92 -1.70 -23.33
N HIS A 20 5.71 -2.16 -22.36
CA HIS A 20 5.82 -3.57 -21.97
C HIS A 20 4.65 -4.05 -21.10
N ASP A 21 3.59 -3.25 -20.96
CA ASP A 21 2.34 -3.65 -20.31
C ASP A 21 1.49 -4.58 -21.21
N THR A 22 2.02 -5.00 -22.37
CA THR A 22 1.49 -6.11 -23.18
C THR A 22 1.83 -7.49 -22.62
N GLY A 23 2.10 -7.62 -21.33
CA GLY A 23 1.92 -8.90 -20.66
C GLY A 23 0.46 -9.32 -20.76
N ARG A 24 0.17 -10.61 -21.01
CA ARG A 24 -1.21 -11.13 -20.93
C ARG A 24 -1.79 -10.67 -19.59
N SER A 25 -2.88 -9.90 -19.64
CA SER A 25 -3.65 -9.55 -18.45
C SER A 25 -3.90 -10.84 -17.70
N ARG A 26 -3.22 -11.02 -16.56
CA ARG A 26 -3.53 -12.12 -15.66
C ARG A 26 -4.83 -11.69 -15.01
N SER A 27 -5.92 -11.83 -15.76
CA SER A 27 -7.25 -11.72 -15.22
C SER A 27 -7.23 -12.53 -13.95
N VAL A 28 -7.64 -11.91 -12.86
CA VAL A 28 -7.95 -12.64 -11.64
C VAL A 28 -8.86 -13.76 -12.12
N ARG A 29 -8.35 -15.00 -12.04
CA ARG A 29 -8.75 -16.14 -12.89
C ARG A 29 -10.24 -16.49 -12.80
N LYS A 30 -10.93 -15.88 -11.83
CA LYS A 30 -12.34 -15.98 -11.52
C LYS A 30 -12.86 -14.59 -11.09
N PRO A 31 -13.82 -14.00 -11.82
CA PRO A 31 -14.52 -12.79 -11.38
C PRO A 31 -15.14 -12.95 -9.98
N GLN A 32 -15.64 -14.15 -9.66
CA GLN A 32 -16.16 -14.48 -8.32
C GLN A 32 -15.18 -14.16 -7.20
N VAL A 33 -13.90 -14.49 -7.38
CA VAL A 33 -12.85 -14.21 -6.38
C VAL A 33 -12.64 -12.70 -6.23
N VAL A 34 -12.81 -11.91 -7.29
CA VAL A 34 -12.74 -10.46 -7.22
C VAL A 34 -13.90 -9.95 -6.38
N GLU A 35 -15.12 -10.41 -6.66
CA GLU A 35 -16.30 -9.91 -5.95
C GLU A 35 -16.33 -10.33 -4.50
N ASP A 36 -15.88 -11.54 -4.16
CA ASP A 36 -15.74 -11.98 -2.77
C ASP A 36 -14.72 -11.11 -2.00
N ILE A 37 -13.63 -10.69 -2.67
CA ILE A 37 -12.63 -9.77 -2.10
C ILE A 37 -13.24 -8.38 -1.90
N LEU A 38 -13.94 -7.85 -2.91
CA LEU A 38 -14.53 -6.52 -2.85
C LEU A 38 -15.68 -6.43 -1.84
N GLN A 39 -16.50 -7.47 -1.75
CA GLN A 39 -17.55 -7.59 -0.74
C GLN A 39 -16.94 -7.61 0.67
N GLY A 40 -15.94 -8.46 0.91
CA GLY A 40 -15.32 -8.58 2.23
C GLY A 40 -14.64 -7.29 2.71
N VAL A 41 -14.07 -6.51 1.79
CA VAL A 41 -13.40 -5.23 2.09
C VAL A 41 -14.42 -4.10 2.20
N GLY A 42 -15.47 -4.12 1.39
CA GLY A 42 -16.56 -3.14 1.46
C GLY A 42 -17.34 -3.21 2.77
N ASP A 43 -17.61 -4.42 3.27
CA ASP A 43 -18.36 -4.62 4.51
C ASP A 43 -17.52 -4.24 5.75
N ARG A 44 -16.20 -4.49 5.71
CA ARG A 44 -15.28 -4.24 6.82
C ARG A 44 -13.92 -3.77 6.30
N PRO A 45 -13.68 -2.46 6.11
CA PRO A 45 -12.42 -1.95 5.55
C PRO A 45 -11.21 -2.20 6.45
N ASP A 46 -11.42 -2.44 7.76
CA ASP A 46 -10.35 -2.71 8.73
C ASP A 46 -9.78 -4.14 8.64
N ILE A 47 -10.36 -5.00 7.79
CA ILE A 47 -9.93 -6.39 7.66
C ILE A 47 -8.54 -6.49 7.03
N SER A 48 -7.68 -7.36 7.57
CA SER A 48 -6.35 -7.52 7.02
C SER A 48 -6.39 -8.24 5.65
N THR A 49 -5.52 -7.84 4.73
CA THR A 49 -5.38 -8.52 3.42
C THR A 49 -5.06 -10.02 3.55
N ARG A 50 -4.47 -10.44 4.67
CA ARG A 50 -4.24 -11.86 4.99
C ARG A 50 -5.52 -12.60 5.36
N GLU A 51 -6.41 -11.98 6.12
CA GLU A 51 -7.71 -12.57 6.47
C GLU A 51 -8.59 -12.71 5.23
N VAL A 52 -8.61 -11.69 4.36
CA VAL A 52 -9.31 -11.75 3.07
C VAL A 52 -8.76 -12.89 2.19
N SER A 53 -7.44 -13.05 2.14
CA SER A 53 -6.79 -14.16 1.43
C SER A 53 -7.20 -15.54 1.96
N ARG A 54 -7.38 -15.68 3.29
CA ARG A 54 -7.89 -16.91 3.91
C ARG A 54 -9.35 -17.16 3.58
N ALA A 55 -10.20 -16.13 3.62
CA ALA A 55 -11.62 -16.25 3.31
C ALA A 55 -11.87 -16.70 1.86
N VAL A 56 -11.09 -16.15 0.93
CA VAL A 56 -11.25 -16.40 -0.52
C VAL A 56 -10.41 -17.58 -1.01
N ASN A 57 -9.66 -18.25 -0.12
CA ASN A 57 -8.74 -19.36 -0.44
C ASN A 57 -7.80 -19.03 -1.62
N GLY A 58 -7.34 -17.78 -1.67
CA GLY A 58 -6.53 -17.25 -2.76
C GLY A 58 -5.16 -16.80 -2.27
N PRO A 59 -4.10 -16.84 -3.11
CA PRO A 59 -2.82 -16.28 -2.74
C PRO A 59 -2.95 -14.79 -2.44
N HIS A 60 -2.28 -14.35 -1.37
CA HIS A 60 -2.25 -12.96 -0.91
C HIS A 60 -1.90 -11.94 -2.00
N SER A 61 -1.09 -12.34 -2.99
CA SER A 61 -0.71 -11.50 -4.14
C SER A 61 -1.87 -11.16 -5.09
N ILE A 62 -2.95 -11.95 -5.11
CA ILE A 62 -4.15 -11.64 -5.87
C ILE A 62 -4.97 -10.57 -5.15
N VAL A 63 -5.13 -10.69 -3.83
CA VAL A 63 -5.83 -9.68 -3.00
C VAL A 63 -5.19 -8.31 -3.17
N TRP A 64 -3.87 -8.23 -3.07
CA TRP A 64 -3.14 -6.98 -3.30
C TRP A 64 -3.31 -6.40 -4.71
N ARG A 65 -3.42 -7.27 -5.73
CA ARG A 65 -3.62 -6.83 -7.11
C ARG A 65 -5.02 -6.27 -7.33
N VAL A 66 -6.04 -6.95 -6.79
CA VAL A 66 -7.45 -6.50 -6.84
C VAL A 66 -7.59 -5.16 -6.14
N LEU A 67 -7.11 -5.05 -4.89
CA LEU A 67 -7.18 -3.80 -4.12
C LEU A 67 -6.46 -2.64 -4.80
N ARG A 68 -5.33 -2.92 -5.47
CA ARG A 68 -4.60 -1.90 -6.24
C ARG A 68 -5.37 -1.48 -7.50
N HIS A 69 -6.00 -2.42 -8.21
CA HIS A 69 -6.76 -2.14 -9.42
C HIS A 69 -7.99 -1.28 -9.14
N GLU A 70 -8.71 -1.58 -8.06
CA GLU A 70 -9.91 -0.84 -7.63
C GLU A 70 -9.59 0.41 -6.79
N GLY A 71 -8.32 0.72 -6.54
CA GLY A 71 -7.91 1.88 -5.74
C GLY A 71 -8.20 1.76 -4.22
N LEU A 72 -8.62 0.59 -3.75
CA LEU A 72 -8.94 0.28 -2.34
C LEU A 72 -7.69 -0.05 -1.53
N HIS A 73 -6.62 0.75 -1.64
CA HIS A 73 -5.38 0.47 -0.96
C HIS A 73 -5.57 0.49 0.58
N PRO A 74 -5.20 -0.57 1.32
CA PRO A 74 -5.40 -0.66 2.78
C PRO A 74 -4.73 0.42 3.63
N TYR A 75 -3.81 1.21 3.07
CA TYR A 75 -3.16 2.30 3.80
C TYR A 75 -3.93 3.59 3.57
N HIS A 76 -5.01 3.77 4.33
CA HIS A 76 -5.60 5.10 4.47
C HIS A 76 -4.72 5.93 5.40
N VAL A 77 -4.27 7.08 4.93
CA VAL A 77 -3.56 8.05 5.78
C VAL A 77 -4.58 8.60 6.77
N HIS A 78 -4.64 8.01 7.97
CA HIS A 78 -5.40 8.59 9.06
C HIS A 78 -4.61 9.74 9.64
N LYS A 79 -5.24 10.92 9.70
CA LYS A 79 -4.75 12.01 10.55
C LYS A 79 -4.86 11.52 11.98
N SER A 80 -3.75 11.08 12.57
CA SER A 80 -3.73 10.79 14.00
C SER A 80 -4.15 12.06 14.73
N ALA A 81 -5.02 11.91 15.74
CA ALA A 81 -5.33 13.01 16.63
C ALA A 81 -4.00 13.59 17.12
N SER A 82 -3.87 14.92 17.06
CA SER A 82 -2.71 15.65 17.56
C SER A 82 -2.27 15.01 18.86
N LEU A 83 -1.00 14.62 18.94
CA LEU A 83 -0.43 14.07 20.15
C LEU A 83 -0.62 15.12 21.25
N ASP A 84 -1.62 14.92 22.10
CA ASP A 84 -1.71 15.61 23.37
C ASP A 84 -0.48 15.15 24.16
N THR A 85 0.56 15.98 24.16
CA THR A 85 1.84 15.76 24.84
C THR A 85 1.64 15.43 26.32
N SER A 86 0.51 15.81 26.89
CA SER A 86 -0.01 15.47 28.22
C SER A 86 -0.31 13.98 28.42
N ARG A 87 -0.78 13.23 27.40
CA ARG A 87 -1.04 11.77 27.52
C ARG A 87 0.21 10.90 27.37
N LEU A 88 1.22 11.36 26.63
CA LEU A 88 2.52 10.68 26.53
C LEU A 88 3.33 10.73 27.83
N CYS A 89 3.06 11.74 28.68
CA CYS A 89 3.77 11.96 29.93
C CYS A 89 3.40 10.93 31.02
N ALA A 90 2.20 10.34 30.97
CA ALA A 90 1.70 9.42 31.98
C ALA A 90 2.05 7.93 31.74
N THR A 91 2.22 7.51 30.47
CA THR A 91 2.41 6.10 30.11
C THR A 91 3.84 5.74 29.70
N CYS A 92 4.69 6.72 29.38
CA CYS A 92 6.06 6.45 28.93
C CYS A 92 7.10 6.92 29.97
N ARG A 93 7.69 5.98 30.71
CA ARG A 93 8.78 6.24 31.68
C ARG A 93 9.95 7.03 31.09
N VAL A 94 10.25 6.81 29.80
CA VAL A 94 11.31 7.52 29.07
C VAL A 94 10.95 9.01 28.91
N CYS A 95 9.69 9.31 28.59
CA CYS A 95 9.23 10.69 28.44
C CYS A 95 9.23 11.45 29.79
N THR A 96 8.82 10.80 30.88
CA THR A 96 8.81 11.44 32.22
C THR A 96 10.21 11.89 32.66
N LEU A 97 11.24 11.07 32.41
CA LEU A 97 12.63 11.41 32.76
C LEU A 97 13.16 12.60 31.95
N VAL A 98 12.90 12.64 30.64
CA VAL A 98 13.35 13.72 29.75
C VAL A 98 12.66 15.06 30.07
N PHE A 99 11.36 15.04 30.40
CA PHE A 99 10.67 16.27 30.82
C PHE A 99 11.06 16.75 32.21
N ALA A 100 11.35 15.83 33.15
CA ALA A 100 11.81 16.19 34.49
C ALA A 100 13.20 16.86 34.46
N THR A 101 14.13 16.38 33.63
CA THR A 101 15.45 16.99 33.49
C THR A 101 15.40 18.35 32.78
N ALA A 102 14.53 18.52 31.79
CA ALA A 102 14.34 19.79 31.10
C ALA A 102 13.75 20.90 32.00
N ARG A 103 12.93 20.53 33.00
CA ARG A 103 12.30 21.49 33.93
C ARG A 103 13.22 21.97 35.05
N SER A 104 14.25 21.21 35.39
CA SER A 104 15.24 21.57 36.42
C SER A 104 16.41 22.40 35.89
N ALA A 105 16.43 22.71 34.59
CA ALA A 105 17.48 23.49 33.92
C ALA A 105 17.04 24.92 33.56
N ALA A 106 15.87 25.37 34.04
CA ALA A 106 15.35 26.73 33.92
C ALA A 106 15.18 27.32 35.33
#